data_AF-R9A5I0-F1
#
_entry.id   AF-R9A5I0-F1
#
_cell.length_a   1.000
_cell.length_b   1.000
_cell.length_c   1.000
_cell.angle_alpha   90.00
_cell.angle_beta   90.00
_cell.angle_gamma   90.00
#
_symmetry.space_group_name_H-M   'P 1'
#
loop_
_entity.id
_entity.type
_entity.pdbx_description
1 polymer ?
#
loop_
_entity_poly.entity_id
_entity_poly.type
_entity_poly.pdbx_seq_one_letter_code
_entity_poly.pdbx_strand_id
1 'polypeptide(L)'
;MNKPLILILLFATASCARTLEVKNQDSLFENCMKTFQDEIKCREFMSSSAKEIQSEDEKREAVLAQLTAEQLAGMKLRKEIKDTLPGKNGNFVREYIGSPDEIKRGGDREYWVYKRPISKFSSDSPPDKEITVIFRRSFVEKVDYKKP
;
A
#
# COMPACT_ATOMS: atom_id res chain seq x y z
N MET A 1 39.09 -28.83 33.90
CA MET A 1 39.58 -29.19 32.55
C MET A 1 38.51 -30.02 31.86
N ASN A 2 38.06 -29.86 30.62
CA ASN A 2 38.00 -28.80 29.60
C ASN A 2 37.01 -29.35 28.55
N LYS A 3 36.21 -28.49 27.89
CA LYS A 3 35.21 -28.81 26.84
C LYS A 3 35.88 -29.34 25.53
N PRO A 4 35.15 -29.85 24.50
CA PRO A 4 34.30 -29.06 23.57
C PRO A 4 32.93 -29.72 23.29
N LEU A 5 31.79 -29.03 23.10
CA LEU A 5 31.35 -28.06 22.07
C LEU A 5 31.11 -28.70 20.68
N ILE A 6 29.87 -29.16 20.43
CA ILE A 6 29.27 -29.22 19.06
C ILE A 6 27.81 -28.76 19.14
N LEU A 7 27.53 -27.85 18.21
CA LEU A 7 26.33 -27.05 17.96
C LEU A 7 25.55 -27.71 16.82
N ILE A 8 24.24 -27.97 16.98
CA ILE A 8 23.31 -28.10 15.83
C ILE A 8 22.04 -27.33 16.15
N LEU A 9 21.89 -26.20 15.48
CA LEU A 9 20.64 -25.47 15.30
C LEU A 9 19.68 -26.33 14.47
N LEU A 10 18.43 -26.45 14.93
CA LEU A 10 17.30 -26.73 14.05
C LEU A 10 16.32 -25.56 14.14
N PHE A 11 16.37 -24.75 13.09
CA PHE A 11 15.36 -23.79 12.70
C PHE A 11 14.03 -24.52 12.46
N ALA A 12 13.00 -24.12 13.20
CA ALA A 12 11.61 -24.34 12.81
C ALA A 12 10.82 -23.04 13.02
N THR A 13 11.18 -21.99 12.29
CA THR A 13 10.32 -20.81 12.12
C THR A 13 9.33 -21.12 11.00
N ALA A 14 8.26 -21.84 11.34
CA ALA A 14 7.14 -22.06 10.42
C ALA A 14 5.88 -21.37 10.97
N SER A 15 5.45 -20.36 10.20
CA SER A 15 4.08 -19.85 10.13
C SER A 15 3.59 -18.87 11.22
N CYS A 16 4.17 -17.66 11.23
CA CYS A 16 3.47 -16.46 11.72
C CYS A 16 3.28 -15.48 10.55
N ALA A 17 2.33 -15.78 9.66
CA ALA A 17 1.93 -14.82 8.61
C ALA A 17 0.40 -14.75 8.39
N ARG A 18 -0.40 -15.62 9.02
CA ARG A 18 -1.88 -15.59 8.93
C ARG A 18 -2.59 -15.08 10.19
N THR A 19 -1.85 -14.74 11.24
CA THR A 19 -2.41 -14.30 12.53
C THR A 19 -2.43 -12.78 12.73
N LEU A 20 -1.90 -11.99 11.78
CA LEU A 20 -1.86 -10.53 11.90
C LEU A 20 -3.10 -9.82 11.36
N GLU A 21 -3.80 -10.38 10.35
CA GLU A 21 -5.06 -9.81 9.87
C GLU A 21 -6.23 -10.07 10.83
N VAL A 22 -6.26 -11.25 11.47
CA VAL A 22 -7.34 -11.62 12.40
C VAL A 22 -7.26 -10.84 13.73
N LYS A 23 -6.04 -10.52 14.20
CA LYS A 23 -5.84 -9.81 15.48
C LYS A 23 -6.32 -8.36 15.50
N ASN A 24 -6.58 -7.74 14.36
CA ASN A 24 -7.00 -6.34 14.32
C ASN A 24 -8.53 -6.20 14.46
N GLN A 25 -9.31 -7.09 13.82
CA GLN A 25 -10.78 -6.99 13.85
C GLN A 25 -11.38 -7.21 15.23
N ASP A 26 -10.87 -8.16 16.01
CA ASP A 26 -11.35 -8.40 17.37
C ASP A 26 -11.06 -7.20 18.28
N SER A 27 -9.87 -6.60 18.16
CA SER A 27 -9.50 -5.40 18.91
C SER A 27 -10.32 -4.16 18.52
N LEU A 28 -10.69 -4.04 17.25
CA LEU A 28 -11.56 -2.96 16.76
C LEU A 28 -13.00 -3.14 17.24
N PHE A 29 -13.49 -4.38 17.27
CA PHE A 29 -14.80 -4.71 17.80
C PHE A 29 -14.89 -4.45 19.31
N GLU A 30 -13.88 -4.87 20.09
CA GLU A 30 -13.80 -4.58 21.52
C GLU A 30 -13.79 -3.07 21.81
N ASN A 31 -13.02 -2.30 21.04
CA ASN A 31 -12.98 -0.85 21.18
C ASN A 31 -14.31 -0.19 20.76
N CYS A 32 -14.96 -0.68 19.71
CA CYS A 32 -16.30 -0.23 19.32
C CYS A 32 -17.32 -0.51 20.42
N MET A 33 -17.31 -1.72 20.98
CA MET A 33 -18.20 -2.11 22.08
C MET A 33 -17.97 -1.27 23.33
N LYS A 34 -16.72 -0.89 23.61
CA LYS A 34 -16.38 -0.01 24.72
C LYS A 34 -16.95 1.41 24.56
N THR A 35 -17.08 1.90 23.32
CA THR A 35 -17.58 3.25 23.02
C THR A 35 -19.10 3.30 22.84
N PHE A 36 -19.68 2.37 22.08
CA PHE A 36 -21.09 2.41 21.68
C PHE A 36 -21.97 1.46 22.48
N GLN A 37 -21.38 0.43 23.12
CA GLN A 37 -22.08 -0.61 23.90
C GLN A 37 -23.25 -1.27 23.15
N ASP A 38 -23.24 -1.21 21.82
CA ASP A 38 -24.30 -1.66 20.96
C ASP A 38 -23.72 -2.65 19.95
N GLU A 39 -23.99 -3.92 20.22
CA GLU A 39 -23.43 -5.04 19.48
C GLU A 39 -23.86 -5.04 18.01
N ILE A 40 -25.11 -4.63 17.74
CA ILE A 40 -25.66 -4.59 16.38
C ILE A 40 -24.97 -3.47 15.60
N LYS A 41 -24.82 -2.28 16.19
CA LYS A 41 -24.10 -1.17 15.55
C LYS A 41 -22.62 -1.47 15.32
N CYS A 42 -21.96 -2.15 16.26
CA CYS A 42 -20.55 -2.52 16.08
C CYS A 42 -20.37 -3.58 14.99
N ARG A 43 -21.27 -4.56 14.89
CA ARG A 43 -21.27 -5.53 13.78
C ARG A 43 -21.58 -4.85 12.45
N GLU A 44 -22.52 -3.91 12.43
CA GLU A 44 -22.89 -3.14 11.23
C GLU A 44 -21.72 -2.26 10.76
N PHE A 45 -21.05 -1.55 11.68
CA PHE A 45 -19.85 -0.74 11.41
C PHE A 45 -18.70 -1.58 10.85
N MET A 46 -18.46 -2.76 11.43
CA MET A 46 -17.45 -3.71 10.95
C MET A 46 -17.81 -4.27 9.55
N SER A 47 -19.08 -4.60 9.33
CA SER A 47 -19.56 -5.10 8.03
C SER A 47 -19.52 -4.03 6.94
N SER A 48 -19.78 -2.77 7.29
CA SER A 48 -19.71 -1.63 6.37
C SER A 48 -18.26 -1.37 5.97
N SER A 49 -17.35 -1.40 6.94
CA SER A 49 -15.91 -1.28 6.69
C SER A 49 -15.38 -2.40 5.78
N ALA A 50 -15.82 -3.65 5.97
CA ALA A 50 -15.43 -4.77 5.11
C ALA A 50 -16.02 -4.67 3.69
N LYS A 51 -17.28 -4.23 3.56
CA LYS A 51 -17.95 -4.03 2.27
C LYS A 51 -17.34 -2.88 1.46
N GLU A 52 -16.93 -1.80 2.11
CA GLU A 52 -16.24 -0.69 1.44
C GLU A 52 -14.88 -1.13 0.86
N ILE A 53 -14.12 -1.94 1.60
CA ILE A 53 -12.82 -2.48 1.13
C ILE A 53 -13.00 -3.42 -0.07
N GLN A 54 -13.98 -4.34 -0.02
CA GLN A 54 -14.30 -5.20 -1.16
C GLN A 54 -14.67 -4.38 -2.40
N SER A 55 -15.42 -3.29 -2.24
CA SER A 55 -15.84 -2.46 -3.37
C SER A 55 -14.67 -1.75 -4.08
N GLU A 56 -13.60 -1.39 -3.37
CA GLU A 56 -12.46 -0.68 -3.98
C GLU A 56 -11.52 -1.63 -4.72
N ASP A 57 -11.29 -2.83 -4.20
CA ASP A 57 -10.51 -3.86 -4.89
C ASP A 57 -11.25 -4.37 -6.13
N GLU A 58 -12.58 -4.55 -6.07
CA GLU A 58 -13.41 -4.90 -7.25
C GLU A 58 -13.38 -3.81 -8.34
N LYS A 59 -13.51 -2.53 -7.95
CA LYS A 59 -13.37 -1.41 -8.90
C LYS A 59 -11.99 -1.40 -9.55
N ARG A 60 -10.94 -1.71 -8.76
CA ARG A 60 -9.58 -1.79 -9.28
C ARG A 60 -9.41 -2.93 -10.28
N GLU A 61 -9.91 -4.12 -9.97
CA GLU A 61 -9.86 -5.25 -10.89
C GLU A 61 -10.63 -4.95 -12.19
N ALA A 62 -11.78 -4.30 -12.10
CA ALA A 62 -12.55 -3.85 -13.26
C ALA A 62 -11.76 -2.84 -14.12
N VAL A 63 -11.02 -1.92 -13.49
CA VAL A 63 -10.13 -0.97 -14.20
C VAL A 63 -8.96 -1.71 -14.84
N LEU A 64 -8.32 -2.64 -14.14
CA LEU A 64 -7.20 -3.43 -14.67
C LEU A 64 -7.62 -4.29 -15.85
N ALA A 65 -8.81 -4.91 -15.79
CA ALA A 65 -9.37 -5.72 -16.87
C ALA A 65 -9.71 -4.91 -18.13
N GLN A 66 -9.95 -3.60 -17.98
CA GLN A 66 -10.23 -2.68 -19.09
C GLN A 66 -8.96 -2.07 -19.69
N LEU A 67 -7.78 -2.27 -19.08
CA LEU A 67 -6.53 -1.75 -19.64
C LEU A 67 -6.14 -2.51 -20.90
N THR A 68 -5.83 -1.75 -21.95
CA THR A 68 -5.23 -2.30 -23.15
C THR A 68 -3.80 -2.77 -22.87
N ALA A 69 -3.30 -3.71 -23.68
CA ALA A 69 -1.91 -4.18 -23.60
C ALA A 69 -0.90 -3.03 -23.77
N GLU A 70 -1.25 -2.01 -24.56
CA GLU A 70 -0.46 -0.81 -24.79
C GLU A 70 -0.37 0.07 -23.53
N GLN A 71 -1.47 0.21 -22.78
CA GLN A 71 -1.49 0.93 -21.51
C GLN A 71 -0.70 0.19 -20.42
N LEU A 72 -0.70 -1.15 -20.44
CA LEU A 72 0.13 -2.00 -19.57
C LEU A 72 1.62 -1.95 -19.93
N ALA A 73 1.93 -1.82 -21.23
CA ALA A 73 3.30 -1.68 -21.72
C ALA A 73 3.88 -0.28 -21.44
N GLY A 74 3.05 0.78 -21.49
CA GLY A 74 3.44 2.17 -21.22
C GLY A 74 3.65 2.52 -19.74
N MET A 75 3.44 1.56 -18.82
CA MET A 75 3.66 1.79 -17.39
C MET A 75 5.15 1.95 -17.07
N LYS A 76 5.47 2.90 -16.21
CA LYS A 76 6.85 3.16 -15.81
C LYS A 76 7.37 2.09 -14.85
N LEU A 77 8.67 1.82 -14.88
CA LEU A 77 9.26 0.95 -13.88
C LEU A 77 9.29 1.67 -12.54
N ARG A 78 8.86 0.97 -11.48
CA ARG A 78 8.89 1.50 -10.11
C ARG A 78 10.27 2.01 -9.74
N LYS A 79 11.32 1.30 -10.17
CA LYS A 79 12.71 1.71 -9.97
C LYS A 79 12.98 3.09 -10.60
N GLU A 80 12.58 3.30 -11.85
CA GLU A 80 12.77 4.60 -12.53
C GLU A 80 12.05 5.73 -11.80
N ILE A 81 10.83 5.52 -11.31
CA ILE A 81 10.09 6.51 -10.52
C ILE A 81 10.86 6.85 -9.24
N LYS A 82 11.31 5.83 -8.50
CA LYS A 82 12.06 6.00 -7.26
C LYS A 82 13.40 6.69 -7.45
N ASP A 83 14.05 6.48 -8.59
CA ASP A 83 15.36 7.06 -8.89
C ASP A 83 15.23 8.48 -9.46
N THR A 84 14.15 8.77 -10.21
CA THR A 84 13.98 10.05 -10.93
C THR A 84 13.31 11.14 -10.11
N LEU A 85 12.30 10.79 -9.30
CA LEU A 85 11.46 11.78 -8.64
C LEU A 85 12.10 12.48 -7.42
N PRO A 86 12.93 11.84 -6.59
CA PRO A 86 13.53 12.53 -5.44
C PRO A 86 14.24 13.83 -5.84
N GLY A 87 13.99 14.90 -5.07
CA GLY A 87 14.52 16.23 -5.32
C GLY A 87 13.80 17.03 -6.42
N LYS A 88 12.82 16.44 -7.13
CA LYS A 88 12.01 17.17 -8.12
C LYS A 88 10.86 17.91 -7.47
N ASN A 89 10.32 18.91 -8.16
CA ASN A 89 9.15 19.67 -7.71
C ASN A 89 7.84 19.04 -8.21
N GLY A 90 6.71 19.54 -7.71
CA GLY A 90 5.39 19.02 -8.08
C GLY A 90 5.06 19.13 -9.57
N ASN A 91 5.55 20.16 -10.27
CA ASN A 91 5.29 20.34 -11.70
C ASN A 91 5.94 19.20 -12.51
N PHE A 92 7.21 18.93 -12.24
CA PHE A 92 7.92 17.82 -12.88
C PHE A 92 7.23 16.48 -12.60
N VAL A 93 6.74 16.25 -11.38
CA VAL A 93 6.02 15.01 -11.05
C VAL A 93 4.75 14.87 -11.90
N ARG A 94 3.98 15.95 -12.09
CA ARG A 94 2.77 15.90 -12.95
C ARG A 94 3.09 15.65 -14.40
N GLU A 95 4.14 16.25 -14.92
CA GLU A 95 4.60 16.00 -16.29
C GLU A 95 5.09 14.55 -16.45
N TYR A 96 5.73 14.00 -15.42
CA TYR A 96 6.34 12.68 -15.48
C TYR A 96 5.35 11.52 -15.32
N ILE A 97 4.43 11.59 -14.34
CA ILE A 97 3.48 10.48 -14.02
C ILE A 97 2.00 10.90 -14.02
N GLY A 98 1.71 12.16 -14.36
CA GLY A 98 0.36 12.71 -14.37
C GLY A 98 -0.08 13.27 -13.02
N SER A 99 -1.33 13.68 -12.95
CA SER A 99 -1.94 14.20 -11.72
C SER A 99 -2.21 13.08 -10.70
N PRO A 100 -2.10 13.35 -9.39
CA PRO A 100 -2.48 12.39 -8.35
C PRO A 100 -3.99 12.20 -8.26
N ASP A 101 -4.39 11.03 -7.77
CA ASP A 101 -5.79 10.73 -7.48
C ASP A 101 -6.24 11.39 -6.17
N GLU A 102 -5.34 11.42 -5.17
CA GLU A 102 -5.57 12.09 -3.89
C GLU A 102 -4.35 12.90 -3.45
N ILE A 103 -4.59 14.03 -2.80
CA ILE A 103 -3.55 14.83 -2.15
C ILE A 103 -3.88 14.91 -0.65
N LYS A 104 -3.00 14.35 0.18
CA LYS A 104 -3.09 14.40 1.65
C LYS A 104 -2.01 15.32 2.19
N ARG A 105 -2.29 16.04 3.27
CA ARG A 105 -1.32 16.94 3.93
C ARG A 105 -1.19 16.56 5.39
N GLY A 106 0.04 16.59 5.90
CA GLY A 106 0.34 16.28 7.29
C GLY A 106 1.63 16.94 7.74
N GLY A 107 1.52 17.88 8.68
CA GLY A 107 2.69 18.61 9.19
C GLY A 107 3.42 19.38 8.09
N ASP A 108 4.72 19.11 7.94
CA ASP A 108 5.59 19.69 6.91
C ASP A 108 5.62 18.88 5.60
N ARG A 109 4.75 17.87 5.48
CA ARG A 109 4.69 16.95 4.34
C ARG A 109 3.38 17.02 3.57
N GLU A 110 3.49 16.76 2.27
CA GLU A 110 2.37 16.55 1.36
C GLU A 110 2.53 15.20 0.66
N TYR A 111 1.44 14.45 0.52
CA TYR A 111 1.42 13.09 0.02
C TYR A 111 0.51 13.05 -1.21
N TRP A 112 1.10 12.81 -2.36
CA TRP A 112 0.38 12.64 -3.62
C TRP A 112 0.21 11.15 -3.88
N VAL A 113 -1.03 10.68 -3.81
CA VAL A 113 -1.39 9.26 -3.89
C VAL A 113 -1.93 8.95 -5.28
N TYR A 114 -1.41 7.87 -5.86
CA TYR A 114 -1.79 7.34 -7.16
C TYR A 114 -2.23 5.89 -6.95
N LYS A 115 -3.54 5.65 -7.01
CA LYS A 115 -4.17 4.33 -6.97
C LYS A 115 -4.29 3.74 -8.37
N ARG A 116 -4.34 4.59 -9.40
CA ARG A 116 -4.34 4.16 -10.81
C ARG A 116 -3.04 3.42 -11.15
N PRO A 117 -3.10 2.41 -12.04
CA PRO A 117 -1.96 1.57 -12.36
C PRO A 117 -0.97 2.33 -13.25
N ILE A 118 0.00 2.99 -12.62
CA ILE A 118 1.02 3.83 -13.30
C ILE A 118 2.43 3.26 -13.23
N SER A 119 2.64 2.23 -12.41
CA SER A 119 3.95 1.62 -12.22
C SER A 119 3.88 0.11 -12.04
N LYS A 120 5.01 -0.55 -12.33
CA LYS A 120 5.20 -1.99 -12.13
C LYS A 120 6.64 -2.31 -11.72
N PHE A 121 6.88 -3.48 -11.15
CA PHE A 121 8.22 -3.90 -10.72
C PHE A 121 9.15 -4.19 -11.90
N SER A 122 8.66 -4.95 -12.87
CA SER A 122 9.32 -5.37 -14.11
C SER A 122 8.29 -5.44 -15.26
N SER A 123 8.75 -5.71 -16.49
CA SER A 123 7.88 -5.83 -17.68
C SER A 123 6.69 -6.77 -17.47
N ASP A 124 6.96 -7.90 -16.83
CA ASP A 124 6.04 -9.05 -16.71
C ASP A 124 5.30 -9.07 -15.36
N SER A 125 5.63 -8.13 -14.47
CA SER A 125 4.99 -8.06 -13.15
C SER A 125 3.64 -7.34 -13.22
N PRO A 126 2.66 -7.73 -12.38
CA PRO A 126 1.43 -6.98 -12.25
C PRO A 126 1.66 -5.54 -11.76
N PRO A 127 0.77 -4.60 -12.09
CA PRO A 127 0.89 -3.20 -11.69
C PRO A 127 0.81 -3.00 -10.17
N ASP A 128 1.59 -2.06 -9.66
CA ASP A 128 1.54 -1.62 -8.27
C ASP A 128 0.14 -1.19 -7.86
N LYS A 129 -0.24 -1.54 -6.61
CA LYS A 129 -1.52 -1.13 -6.01
C LYS A 129 -1.60 0.37 -5.80
N GLU A 130 -0.49 0.95 -5.40
CA GLU A 130 -0.42 2.38 -5.08
C GLU A 130 1.01 2.89 -5.20
N ILE A 131 1.14 4.12 -5.68
CA ILE A 131 2.36 4.92 -5.53
C ILE A 131 2.02 6.16 -4.69
N THR A 132 2.84 6.44 -3.69
CA THR A 132 2.73 7.66 -2.89
C THR A 132 4.01 8.47 -3.01
N VAL A 133 3.91 9.64 -3.63
CA VAL A 133 5.00 10.61 -3.74
C VAL A 133 4.93 11.54 -2.54
N ILE A 134 5.99 11.55 -1.73
CA ILE A 134 6.05 12.30 -0.48
C ILE A 134 6.88 13.54 -0.72
N PHE A 135 6.27 14.70 -0.53
CA PHE A 135 6.89 16.00 -0.63
C PHE A 135 7.23 16.54 0.75
N ARG A 136 8.36 17.25 0.83
CA ARG A 136 8.75 18.07 1.97
C ARG A 136 9.25 19.40 1.43
N ARG A 137 8.69 20.52 1.92
CA ARG A 137 9.03 21.88 1.46
C ARG A 137 8.97 22.01 -0.09
N SER A 138 7.91 21.47 -0.71
CA SER A 138 7.64 21.52 -2.16
C SER A 138 8.53 20.66 -3.06
N PHE A 139 9.46 19.89 -2.51
CA PHE A 139 10.29 18.94 -3.26
C PHE A 139 9.98 17.50 -2.82
N VAL A 140 10.10 16.55 -3.75
CA VAL A 140 9.94 15.13 -3.44
C VAL A 140 11.06 14.70 -2.50
N GLU A 141 10.69 14.26 -1.30
CA GLU A 141 11.59 13.64 -0.32
C GLU A 141 11.85 12.19 -0.72
N LYS A 142 10.79 11.43 -0.99
CA LYS A 142 10.86 10.01 -1.38
C LYS A 142 9.58 9.54 -2.05
N VAL A 143 9.63 8.32 -2.59
CA VAL A 143 8.49 7.62 -3.18
C VAL A 143 8.28 6.28 -2.49
N ASP A 144 7.09 6.10 -1.91
CA ASP A 144 6.62 4.85 -1.32
C ASP A 144 5.66 4.14 -2.30
N TYR A 145 5.46 2.83 -2.09
CA TYR A 145 4.64 2.01 -2.98
C TYR A 145 3.95 0.87 -2.23
N LYS A 146 2.79 0.46 -2.73
CA LYS A 146 2.10 -0.77 -2.32
C LYS A 146 2.20 -1.78 -3.46
N LYS A 147 2.81 -2.94 -3.17
CA LYS A 147 2.92 -4.05 -4.12
C LYS A 147 1.54 -4.58 -4.52
N PRO A 148 1.44 -5.27 -5.67
CA PRO A 148 0.26 -6.05 -6.04
C PRO A 148 -0.25 -6.93 -4.90
#